data_AF-A0A3D4QRQ6-F1
#
_entry.id   AF-A0A3D4QRQ6-F1
#
_cell.length_a   1.000
_cell.length_b   1.000
_cell.length_c   1.000
_cell.angle_alpha   90.00
_cell.angle_beta   90.00
_cell.angle_gamma   90.00
#
_symmetry.space_group_name_H-M   'P 1'
#
loop_
_entity.id
_entity.type
_entity.pdbx_description
1 polymer ?
#
loop_
_entity_poly.entity_id
_entity_poly.type
_entity_poly.pdbx_seq_one_letter_code
_entity_poly.pdbx_strand_id
1 'polypeptide(L)'
;MKKSISAMQVIIIVTLLISALVCLYPLWYTLIVSFSNKAHVSAGRVWLLPSGWNVSAYKKLLSDTQFFRSFLVSVLRTGLGCGVNMLLLMLAAYPLCLPRG
;
A
#
# COMPACT_ATOMS: atom_id res chain seq x y z
N MET A 1 -21.15 -24.64 -26.44
CA MET A 1 -20.66 -23.25 -26.58
C MET A 1 -19.16 -23.24 -26.30
N LYS A 2 -18.32 -23.35 -27.36
CA LYS A 2 -16.87 -23.51 -27.25
C LYS A 2 -16.23 -22.11 -27.30
N LYS A 3 -15.85 -21.56 -26.14
CA LYS A 3 -15.27 -20.21 -26.03
C LYS A 3 -13.85 -20.26 -26.62
N SER A 4 -13.69 -19.84 -27.87
CA SER A 4 -12.38 -19.72 -28.52
C SER A 4 -11.60 -18.63 -27.80
N ILE A 5 -10.68 -19.02 -26.92
CA ILE A 5 -9.78 -18.08 -26.28
C ILE A 5 -8.80 -17.63 -27.36
N SER A 6 -9.00 -16.43 -27.88
CA SER A 6 -8.08 -15.82 -28.84
C SER A 6 -6.68 -15.73 -28.23
N ALA A 7 -5.64 -15.97 -29.04
CA ALA A 7 -4.25 -15.84 -28.61
C ALA A 7 -3.97 -14.48 -27.93
N MET A 8 -4.66 -13.43 -28.37
CA MET A 8 -4.58 -12.09 -27.77
C MET A 8 -5.08 -12.03 -26.31
N GLN A 9 -6.13 -12.78 -25.97
CA GLN A 9 -6.66 -12.85 -24.60
C GLN A 9 -5.66 -13.54 -23.67
N VAL A 10 -5.00 -14.61 -24.14
CA VAL A 10 -3.97 -15.31 -23.36
C VAL A 10 -2.80 -14.37 -23.07
N ILE A 11 -2.34 -13.61 -24.06
CA ILE A 11 -1.24 -12.64 -23.90
C ILE A 11 -1.61 -11.55 -22.88
N ILE A 12 -2.82 -10.99 -22.97
CA ILE A 12 -3.31 -9.97 -22.02
C ILE A 12 -3.37 -10.55 -20.60
N ILE A 13 -3.94 -11.74 -20.41
CA ILE A 13 -4.05 -12.39 -19.10
C ILE A 13 -2.66 -12.65 -18.51
N VAL A 14 -1.73 -13.21 -19.30
CA VAL A 14 -0.35 -13.46 -18.84
C VAL A 14 0.34 -12.15 -18.44
N THR A 15 0.18 -11.09 -19.23
CA THR A 15 0.78 -9.78 -18.93
C THR A 15 0.20 -9.17 -17.65
N LEU A 16 -1.12 -9.27 -17.44
CA LEU A 16 -1.80 -8.85 -16.22
C LEU A 16 -1.35 -9.66 -15.00
N LEU A 17 -1.10 -10.95 -15.18
CA LEU A 17 -0.67 -11.84 -14.10
C LEU A 17 0.76 -11.53 -13.68
N ILE A 18 1.65 -11.27 -14.65
CA ILE A 18 3.03 -10.84 -14.39
C ILE A 18 3.05 -9.47 -13.70
N SER A 19 2.27 -8.48 -14.18
CA SER A 19 2.23 -7.16 -13.56
C SER A 19 1.66 -7.21 -12.14
N ALA A 20 0.63 -8.03 -11.89
CA ALA A 20 0.11 -8.27 -10.56
C ALA A 20 1.16 -8.88 -9.62
N LEU A 21 1.94 -9.87 -10.09
CA LEU A 21 3.02 -10.47 -9.32
C LEU A 21 4.15 -9.47 -9.02
N VAL A 22 4.52 -8.62 -9.98
CA VAL A 22 5.52 -7.57 -9.79
C VAL A 22 5.07 -6.54 -8.75
N CYS A 23 3.78 -6.17 -8.75
CA CYS A 23 3.22 -5.27 -7.74
C CYS A 23 3.10 -5.92 -6.35
N LEU A 24 2.84 -7.23 -6.30
CA LEU A 24 2.68 -7.97 -5.04
C LEU A 24 4.03 -8.32 -4.38
N TYR A 25 5.07 -8.56 -5.19
CA TYR A 25 6.42 -8.89 -4.72
C TYR A 25 6.99 -7.89 -3.68
N PRO A 26 6.98 -6.55 -3.90
CA PRO A 26 7.50 -5.60 -2.92
C PRO A 26 6.68 -5.59 -1.62
N LEU A 27 5.38 -5.84 -1.69
CA LEU A 27 4.53 -5.97 -0.49
C LEU A 27 4.94 -7.22 0.31
N TRP A 28 5.12 -8.35 -0.38
CA TRP A 28 5.57 -9.60 0.23
C TRP A 28 6.96 -9.46 0.87
N TYR A 29 7.90 -8.81 0.17
CA TYR A 29 9.24 -8.54 0.68
C TYR A 29 9.21 -7.63 1.92
N THR A 30 8.39 -6.57 1.90
CA THR A 30 8.23 -5.66 3.03
C THR A 30 7.67 -6.37 4.27
N LEU A 31 6.72 -7.29 4.09
CA LEU A 31 6.20 -8.13 5.18
C LEU A 31 7.31 -8.99 5.80
N ILE A 32 8.08 -9.71 4.97
CA ILE A 32 9.18 -10.56 5.45
C ILE A 32 10.23 -9.74 6.20
N VAL A 33 10.62 -8.57 5.66
CA VAL A 33 11.57 -7.66 6.30
C VAL A 33 11.03 -7.12 7.62
N SER A 34 9.73 -6.83 7.71
CA SER A 34 9.10 -6.34 8.94
C SER A 34 9.14 -7.38 10.07
N PHE A 35 9.05 -8.68 9.75
CA PHE A 35 9.17 -9.77 10.71
C PHE A 35 10.61 -10.22 11.00
N SER A 36 11.59 -9.84 10.17
CA SER A 36 12.99 -10.24 10.30
C SER A 36 13.82 -9.20 11.06
N ASN A 37 14.81 -9.65 11.84
CA ASN A 37 15.67 -8.77 12.61
C ASN A 37 16.55 -7.90 11.68
N LYS A 38 16.70 -6.59 11.96
CA LYS A 38 17.49 -5.62 11.16
C LYS A 38 18.93 -6.10 10.90
N ALA A 39 19.49 -6.88 11.83
CA ALA A 39 20.82 -7.51 11.71
C ALA A 39 20.90 -8.59 10.62
N HIS A 40 19.83 -9.36 10.38
CA HIS A 40 19.79 -10.40 9.33
C HIS A 40 19.36 -9.85 7.96
N VAL A 41 18.58 -8.75 7.95
CA VAL A 41 18.25 -8.00 6.74
C VAL A 41 19.50 -7.36 6.15
N SER A 42 20.37 -6.75 6.98
CA SER A 42 21.63 -6.15 6.53
C SER A 42 22.67 -7.18 6.06
N ALA A 43 22.51 -8.47 6.44
CA ALA A 43 23.38 -9.56 6.02
C ALA A 43 22.96 -10.23 4.70
N GLY A 44 21.93 -9.72 4.01
CA GLY A 44 21.51 -10.18 2.68
C GLY A 44 20.84 -11.55 2.62
N ARG A 45 20.38 -12.11 3.77
CA ARG A 45 19.83 -13.48 3.88
C ARG A 45 18.30 -13.55 3.87
N VAL A 46 17.62 -12.65 3.17
CA VAL A 46 16.14 -12.59 3.19
C VAL A 46 15.59 -12.59 1.77
N TRP A 47 15.64 -13.76 1.11
CA TRP A 47 15.23 -13.90 -0.30
C TRP A 47 13.81 -14.44 -0.48
N LEU A 48 13.38 -15.44 0.31
CA LEU A 48 12.04 -16.04 0.19
C LEU A 48 11.38 -16.43 1.54
N LEU A 49 12.15 -16.61 2.62
CA LEU A 49 11.63 -16.90 3.96
C LEU A 49 12.27 -15.97 5.01
N PRO A 50 11.51 -15.58 6.07
CA PRO A 50 12.03 -14.74 7.14
C PRO A 50 13.16 -15.46 7.89
N SER A 51 14.36 -14.88 7.83
CA SER A 51 15.49 -15.35 8.63
C SER A 51 15.39 -14.73 10.03
N GLY A 52 14.87 -15.51 10.98
CA GLY A 52 14.70 -15.13 12.38
C GLY A 52 13.41 -14.35 12.65
N TRP A 53 12.49 -14.96 13.41
CA TRP A 53 11.23 -14.35 13.83
C TRP A 53 11.51 -13.33 14.95
N ASN A 54 11.46 -12.03 14.64
CA ASN A 54 11.77 -10.98 15.61
C ASN A 54 10.59 -10.02 15.84
N VAL A 55 9.80 -10.30 16.87
CA VAL A 55 8.68 -9.47 17.33
C VAL A 55 9.15 -8.30 18.24
N SER A 56 10.43 -8.24 18.59
CA SER A 56 11.00 -7.18 19.45
C SER A 56 10.96 -5.81 18.76
N ALA A 57 11.13 -5.77 17.43
CA ALA A 57 11.04 -4.52 16.66
C ALA A 57 9.64 -3.87 16.78
N TYR A 58 8.58 -4.68 16.72
CA TYR A 58 7.20 -4.21 16.93
C TYR A 58 6.95 -3.77 18.37
N LYS A 59 7.45 -4.52 19.37
CA LYS A 59 7.36 -4.08 20.78
C LYS A 59 8.02 -2.73 21.00
N LYS A 60 9.19 -2.49 20.39
CA LYS A 60 9.90 -1.21 20.51
C LYS A 60 9.13 -0.05 19.87
N LEU A 61 8.51 -0.27 18.71
CA LEU A 61 7.66 0.71 18.05
C LEU A 61 6.40 1.03 18.87
N LEU A 62 5.77 0.02 19.47
CA LEU A 62 4.56 0.19 20.28
C LEU A 62 4.83 0.80 21.67
N SER A 63 6.04 0.60 22.23
CA SER A 63 6.45 1.24 23.48
C SER A 63 6.84 2.70 23.33
N ASP A 64 7.04 3.18 22.10
CA ASP A 64 7.51 4.53 21.83
C ASP A 64 6.32 5.51 21.72
N THR A 65 6.17 6.38 22.72
CA THR A 65 5.13 7.42 22.73
C THR A 65 5.27 8.43 21.58
N GLN A 66 6.47 8.62 21.04
CA GLN A 66 6.68 9.51 19.88
C GLN A 66 6.10 8.91 18.60
N PHE A 67 6.14 7.58 18.45
CA PHE A 67 5.52 6.87 17.33
C PHE A 67 4.02 7.11 17.29
N PHE A 68 3.33 6.92 18.42
CA PHE A 68 1.88 7.16 18.53
C PHE A 68 1.50 8.62 18.27
N ARG A 69 2.25 9.59 18.82
CA ARG A 69 1.99 11.01 18.55
C ARG A 69 2.16 11.34 17.06
N SER A 70 3.24 10.87 16.44
CA SER A 70 3.51 11.11 15.01
C SER A 70 2.43 10.47 14.13
N PHE A 71 2.00 9.26 14.48
CA PHE A 71 0.91 8.57 13.79
C PHE A 71 -0.41 9.35 13.88
N LEU A 72 -0.79 9.81 15.08
CA LEU A 72 -2.01 10.59 15.28
C LEU A 72 -1.98 11.92 14.53
N VAL A 73 -0.85 12.64 14.53
CA VAL A 73 -0.71 13.90 13.78
C VAL A 73 -0.85 13.65 12.28
N SER A 74 -0.30 12.55 11.75
CA SER A 74 -0.45 12.20 10.34
C SER A 74 -1.90 11.89 9.98
N VAL A 75 -2.58 11.07 10.77
CA VAL A 75 -4.00 10.71 10.54
C VAL A 75 -4.89 11.95 10.63
N LEU A 76 -4.69 12.78 11.65
CA LEU A 76 -5.44 14.02 11.82
C LEU A 76 -5.20 14.97 10.65
N ARG A 77 -3.95 15.12 10.21
CA ARG A 77 -3.59 15.99 9.08
C ARG A 77 -4.22 15.51 7.77
N THR A 78 -4.16 14.22 7.48
CA THR A 78 -4.78 13.65 6.26
C THR A 78 -6.30 13.72 6.32
N GLY A 79 -6.91 13.41 7.48
CA GLY A 79 -8.35 13.46 7.66
C GLY A 79 -8.92 14.88 7.54
N LEU A 80 -8.32 15.85 8.22
CA LEU A 80 -8.70 17.26 8.11
C LEU A 80 -8.45 17.78 6.70
N GLY A 81 -7.30 17.45 6.10
CA GLY A 81 -6.95 17.84 4.74
C GLY A 81 -7.97 17.32 3.71
N CYS A 82 -8.27 16.02 3.74
CA CYS A 82 -9.29 15.43 2.88
C CYS A 82 -10.69 16.02 3.14
N GLY A 83 -11.10 16.17 4.40
CA GLY A 83 -12.41 16.69 4.74
C GLY A 83 -12.63 18.12 4.22
N VAL A 84 -11.68 19.01 4.48
CA VAL A 84 -11.75 20.40 3.99
C VAL A 84 -11.69 20.43 2.47
N ASN A 85 -10.79 19.65 1.85
CA ASN A 85 -10.65 19.61 0.40
C ASN A 85 -11.95 19.11 -0.27
N MET A 86 -12.55 18.05 0.25
CA MET A 86 -13.80 17.48 -0.25
C MET A 86 -14.97 18.46 -0.11
N LEU A 87 -15.09 19.17 1.01
CA LEU A 87 -16.10 20.21 1.19
C LEU A 87 -15.93 21.35 0.17
N LEU A 88 -14.71 21.83 -0.03
CA LEU A 88 -14.41 22.87 -1.01
C LEU A 88 -14.70 22.42 -2.44
N LEU A 89 -14.32 21.19 -2.80
CA LEU A 89 -14.64 20.61 -4.10
C LEU A 89 -16.14 20.47 -4.32
N MET A 90 -16.92 20.07 -3.32
CA MET A 90 -18.38 19.99 -3.43
C MET A 90 -19.01 21.37 -3.69
N LEU A 91 -18.58 22.39 -2.93
CA LEU A 91 -19.08 23.76 -3.09
C LEU A 91 -18.67 24.38 -4.43
N ALA A 92 -17.47 24.08 -4.93
CA ALA A 92 -16.97 24.58 -6.21
C ALA A 92 -17.54 23.81 -7.42
N ALA A 93 -17.78 22.51 -7.28
CA ALA A 93 -18.35 21.69 -8.35
C ALA A 93 -19.84 21.99 -8.58
N TYR A 94 -20.59 22.33 -7.54
CA TYR A 94 -22.02 22.65 -7.65
C TYR A 94 -22.35 23.74 -8.69
N PRO A 95 -21.73 24.94 -8.68
CA PRO A 95 -21.97 25.96 -9.71
C PRO A 95 -21.39 25.60 -11.08
N LEU A 96 -20.40 24.70 -11.15
CA LEU A 96 -19.79 24.25 -12.40
C LEU A 96 -20.66 23.22 -13.13
N CYS A 97 -21.42 22.41 -12.40
CA CYS A 97 -22.32 21.40 -12.96
C CYS A 97 -23.66 21.98 -13.42
N LEU A 98 -23.96 23.25 -13.13
CA LEU A 98 -25.18 23.88 -13.63
C LEU A 98 -24.94 24.35 -15.08
N PRO A 99 -25.62 23.78 -16.08
CA PRO A 99 -25.55 24.29 -17.44
C PRO A 99 -26.12 25.71 -17.45
N ARG A 100 -25.27 26.70 -17.74
CA ARG A 100 -25.70 28.06 -18.03
C ARG A 100 -26.51 28.01 -19.34
N GLY A 101 -27.81 28.22 -19.24
CA GLY A 101 -28.65 28.63 -20.36
C GLY A 101 -28.33 30.07 -20.79
#